data_AF-A0A2A4I3D3-F1
#
_entry.id   AF-A0A2A4I3D3-F1
#
_cell.length_a   1.000
_cell.length_b   1.000
_cell.length_c   1.000
_cell.angle_alpha   90.00
_cell.angle_beta   90.00
_cell.angle_gamma   90.00
#
_symmetry.space_group_name_H-M   'P 1'
#
loop_
_entity.id
_entity.type
_entity.pdbx_description
1 polymer ?
#
loop_
_entity_poly.entity_id
_entity_poly.type
_entity_poly.pdbx_seq_one_letter_code
_entity_poly.pdbx_strand_id
1 'polypeptide(L)'
;MADDPYTYPGTDTLRNRLGITDDKTLTEAERRLTLARGAEAARLTFPATADGYRALHRHLFQDLYDWAGQDRTVNIAKGGSSFAHVPYIAHELDKRFADTRAGDALKGLARDEFFDRLGNHINEINAIHPFREGNGRTMRHHAAQLARDAGHPIRIASIDKTAWMDASRHGFLTGDHRPMAAVLAEAAIRRDLAPEARIGPAGIALLPQRAPPEGQRYRVTLTKAREELDRYLPAARQQAADRLRSLVRDGAPSPVIANARTELAYVRHAKGPIYQSHLLTYLGVRQVDAVITAQQTPLERVREIGAALGVQINSQPPAQLQRAVRSLERPILPPGASPGQERLAELFLKNTAEKNHADPRLAPAQAIVDAAMQKARERGESARMVNTVGESTRQLVADRIKTGAALEGASAPPSSPGTPPPDRGKDRSR
;
A
#
# COMPACT_ATOMS: atom_id res chain seq x y z
N MET A 1 -8.29 40.37 31.95
CA MET A 1 -7.62 39.18 31.38
C MET A 1 -6.65 39.71 30.34
N ALA A 2 -5.40 39.25 30.32
CA ALA A 2 -4.47 39.66 29.28
C ALA A 2 -5.08 39.34 27.92
N ASP A 3 -5.04 40.30 26.99
CA ASP A 3 -5.61 40.18 25.66
C ASP A 3 -4.90 39.02 24.93
N ASP A 4 -5.66 38.00 24.50
CA ASP A 4 -5.09 36.87 23.77
C ASP A 4 -4.62 37.39 22.40
N PRO A 5 -3.31 37.41 22.10
CA PRO A 5 -2.82 37.95 20.84
C PRO A 5 -3.32 37.15 19.63
N TYR A 6 -3.92 35.98 19.82
CA TYR A 6 -4.47 35.18 18.73
C TYR A 6 -5.90 35.57 18.35
N THR A 7 -6.62 36.37 19.13
CA THR A 7 -8.01 36.76 18.83
C THR A 7 -8.11 38.20 18.30
N TYR A 8 -9.25 38.54 17.68
CA TYR A 8 -9.53 39.95 17.39
C TYR A 8 -9.81 40.70 18.70
N PRO A 9 -9.35 41.96 18.85
CA PRO A 9 -9.56 42.75 20.06
C PRO A 9 -11.03 42.78 20.49
N GLY A 10 -11.29 42.47 21.77
CA GLY A 10 -12.64 42.47 22.33
C GLY A 10 -13.51 41.28 21.89
N THR A 11 -12.94 40.26 21.25
CA THR A 11 -13.64 39.03 20.84
C THR A 11 -12.85 37.78 21.21
N ASP A 12 -13.54 36.64 21.20
CA ASP A 12 -12.92 35.31 21.33
C ASP A 12 -12.57 34.68 19.97
N THR A 13 -12.90 35.35 18.85
CA THR A 13 -12.68 34.83 17.50
C THR A 13 -11.21 34.94 17.11
N LEU A 14 -10.60 33.82 16.69
CA LEU A 14 -9.21 33.77 16.26
C LEU A 14 -8.96 34.60 14.98
N ARG A 15 -7.89 35.40 14.98
CA ARG A 15 -7.39 36.10 13.81
C ARG A 15 -7.03 35.10 12.73
N ASN A 16 -7.51 35.34 11.51
CA ASN A 16 -7.40 34.42 10.40
C ASN A 16 -7.23 35.16 9.07
N ARG A 17 -6.63 34.48 8.09
CA ARG A 17 -6.28 35.01 6.77
C ARG A 17 -7.48 35.39 5.91
N LEU A 18 -8.67 34.95 6.29
CA LEU A 18 -9.92 35.21 5.58
C LEU A 18 -10.68 36.43 6.14
N GLY A 19 -10.19 37.05 7.22
CA GLY A 19 -10.85 38.20 7.85
C GLY A 19 -12.20 37.87 8.49
N ILE A 20 -12.47 36.59 8.79
CA ILE A 20 -13.76 36.17 9.36
C ILE A 20 -13.80 36.50 10.86
N THR A 21 -14.79 37.25 11.30
CA THR A 21 -14.97 37.65 12.72
C THR A 21 -16.11 36.93 13.43
N ASP A 22 -17.01 36.28 12.68
CA ASP A 22 -18.05 35.40 13.21
C ASP A 22 -17.49 33.99 13.48
N ASP A 23 -17.59 33.53 14.73
CA ASP A 23 -17.00 32.27 15.19
C ASP A 23 -17.58 31.02 14.51
N LYS A 24 -18.90 31.01 14.23
CA LYS A 24 -19.56 29.89 13.55
C LYS A 24 -19.06 29.76 12.12
N THR A 25 -18.95 30.89 11.42
CA THR A 25 -18.42 30.96 10.06
C THR A 25 -16.95 30.54 10.02
N LEU A 26 -16.15 30.97 11.00
CA LEU A 26 -14.75 30.58 11.12
C LEU A 26 -14.61 29.06 11.34
N THR A 27 -15.41 28.49 12.23
CA THR A 27 -15.42 27.05 12.52
C THR A 27 -15.73 26.22 11.27
N GLU A 28 -16.72 26.61 10.47
CA GLU A 28 -17.07 25.87 9.24
C GLU A 28 -15.99 26.04 8.16
N ALA A 29 -15.42 27.24 7.99
CA ALA A 29 -14.32 27.48 7.06
C ALA A 29 -13.09 26.64 7.43
N GLU A 30 -12.71 26.64 8.71
CA GLU A 30 -11.61 25.83 9.24
C GLU A 30 -11.84 24.35 8.99
N ARG A 31 -13.04 23.83 9.28
CA ARG A 31 -13.37 22.42 9.05
C ARG A 31 -13.22 22.02 7.58
N ARG A 32 -13.67 22.86 6.64
CA ARG A 32 -13.56 22.58 5.20
C ARG A 32 -12.12 22.59 4.71
N LEU A 33 -11.35 23.61 5.07
CA LEU A 33 -9.96 23.75 4.67
C LEU A 33 -9.10 22.61 5.25
N THR A 34 -9.26 22.34 6.54
CA THR A 34 -8.51 21.26 7.21
C THR A 34 -8.91 19.87 6.70
N LEU A 35 -10.16 19.66 6.25
CA LEU A 35 -10.57 18.40 5.61
C LEU A 35 -9.85 18.19 4.27
N ALA A 36 -9.76 19.24 3.43
CA ALA A 36 -9.06 19.17 2.15
C ALA A 36 -7.56 18.91 2.34
N ARG A 37 -6.90 19.67 3.21
CA ARG A 37 -5.49 19.46 3.57
C ARG A 37 -5.25 18.12 4.25
N GLY A 38 -6.19 17.67 5.08
CA GLY A 38 -6.12 16.35 5.70
C GLY A 38 -6.11 15.20 4.69
N ALA A 39 -6.83 15.33 3.56
CA ALA A 39 -6.81 14.36 2.47
C ALA A 39 -5.49 14.36 1.70
N GLU A 40 -4.87 15.53 1.52
CA GLU A 40 -3.52 15.67 0.95
C GLU A 40 -2.46 15.05 1.88
N ALA A 41 -2.50 15.38 3.17
CA ALA A 41 -1.58 14.89 4.20
C ALA A 41 -1.53 13.35 4.28
N ALA A 42 -2.61 12.65 3.90
CA ALA A 42 -2.64 11.19 3.86
C ALA A 42 -1.65 10.58 2.83
N ARG A 43 -1.23 11.36 1.83
CA ARG A 43 -0.30 10.98 0.77
C ARG A 43 1.09 11.58 0.93
N LEU A 44 1.28 12.42 1.93
CA LEU A 44 2.55 13.05 2.26
C LEU A 44 3.22 12.31 3.43
N THR A 45 4.52 12.53 3.58
CA THR A 45 5.30 12.04 4.70
C THR A 45 5.92 13.23 5.43
N PHE A 46 5.54 13.38 6.70
CA PHE A 46 6.15 14.35 7.62
C PHE A 46 7.15 13.61 8.51
N PRO A 47 8.41 14.04 8.65
CA PRO A 47 9.36 13.36 9.52
C PRO A 47 8.81 13.25 10.96
N ALA A 48 8.97 12.10 11.61
CA ALA A 48 8.56 11.89 13.01
C ALA A 48 9.51 12.61 13.99
N THR A 49 9.46 13.94 13.94
CA THR A 49 10.29 14.91 14.66
C THR A 49 9.41 16.09 15.06
N ALA A 50 9.86 16.91 16.02
CA ALA A 50 9.12 18.11 16.42
C ALA A 50 8.87 19.04 15.22
N ASP A 51 9.87 19.26 14.37
CA ASP A 51 9.73 20.09 13.16
C ASP A 51 8.80 19.48 12.12
N GLY A 52 8.81 18.16 11.96
CA GLY A 52 7.84 17.48 11.10
C GLY A 52 6.41 17.56 11.65
N TYR A 53 6.22 17.53 12.97
CA TYR A 53 4.92 17.73 13.62
C TYR A 53 4.42 19.18 13.45
N ARG A 54 5.30 20.17 13.59
CA ARG A 54 5.04 21.58 13.23
C ARG A 54 4.72 21.74 11.75
N ALA A 55 5.43 21.03 10.87
CA ALA A 55 5.17 21.05 9.44
C ALA A 55 3.82 20.42 9.08
N LEU A 56 3.41 19.36 9.77
CA LEU A 56 2.07 18.78 9.63
C LEU A 56 1.00 19.78 10.06
N HIS A 57 1.16 20.42 11.22
CA HIS A 57 0.24 21.47 11.65
C HIS A 57 0.18 22.62 10.63
N ARG A 58 1.34 23.10 10.16
CA ARG A 58 1.40 24.11 9.10
C ARG A 58 0.61 23.67 7.89
N HIS A 59 0.83 22.46 7.38
CA HIS A 59 0.11 21.96 6.20
C HIS A 59 -1.41 21.94 6.39
N LEU A 60 -1.89 21.54 7.57
CA LEU A 60 -3.32 21.48 7.87
C LEU A 60 -3.98 22.87 7.98
N PHE A 61 -3.26 23.88 8.47
CA PHE A 61 -3.83 25.17 8.87
C PHE A 61 -3.31 26.40 8.11
N GLN A 62 -2.35 26.23 7.18
CA GLN A 62 -1.67 27.32 6.45
C GLN A 62 -2.61 28.25 5.68
N ASP A 63 -3.76 27.76 5.23
CA ASP A 63 -4.73 28.56 4.49
C ASP A 63 -5.59 29.45 5.40
N LEU A 64 -5.56 29.24 6.72
CA LEU A 64 -6.40 29.94 7.68
C LEU A 64 -5.63 30.78 8.70
N TYR A 65 -4.49 30.29 9.21
CA TYR A 65 -3.76 30.94 10.30
C TYR A 65 -2.32 31.27 9.90
N ASP A 66 -1.89 32.52 10.12
CA ASP A 66 -0.51 32.94 9.86
C ASP A 66 0.50 32.25 10.79
N TRP A 67 0.05 31.86 11.98
CA TRP A 67 0.83 31.13 12.97
C TRP A 67 0.83 29.61 12.74
N ALA A 68 0.28 29.10 11.63
CA ALA A 68 0.22 27.68 11.37
C ALA A 68 1.62 27.02 11.40
N GLY A 69 1.81 26.11 12.37
CA GLY A 69 3.06 25.40 12.60
C GLY A 69 4.00 26.08 13.59
N GLN A 70 3.57 27.16 14.23
CA GLN A 70 4.28 27.84 15.30
C GLN A 70 3.74 27.40 16.66
N ASP A 71 4.65 27.20 17.60
CA ASP A 71 4.28 26.92 18.99
C ASP A 71 3.54 28.12 19.59
N ARG A 72 2.59 27.87 20.50
CA ARG A 72 1.79 28.93 21.13
C ARG A 72 2.63 29.78 22.07
N THR A 73 2.29 31.07 22.15
CA THR A 73 2.94 32.04 23.05
C THR A 73 2.14 32.35 24.31
N VAL A 74 0.96 31.74 24.48
CA VAL A 74 0.09 31.90 25.65
C VAL A 74 -0.17 30.57 26.34
N ASN A 75 -0.38 30.61 27.66
CA ASN A 75 -0.84 29.45 28.41
C ASN A 75 -2.31 29.19 28.14
N ILE A 76 -2.66 27.93 27.97
CA ILE A 76 -4.03 27.49 27.70
C ILE A 76 -4.41 26.35 28.63
N ALA A 77 -5.71 26.27 28.93
CA ALA A 77 -6.29 25.24 29.75
C ALA A 77 -7.60 24.75 29.10
N LYS A 78 -7.98 23.50 29.39
CA LYS A 78 -9.26 22.94 28.94
C LYS A 78 -9.89 22.13 30.06
N GLY A 79 -11.15 22.46 30.40
CA GLY A 79 -11.89 21.76 31.45
C GLY A 79 -11.21 21.82 32.82
N GLY A 80 -10.57 22.95 33.15
CA GLY A 80 -9.88 23.16 34.44
C GLY A 80 -8.44 22.62 34.49
N SER A 81 -7.94 21.99 33.43
CA SER A 81 -6.59 21.44 33.36
C SER A 81 -5.69 22.29 32.47
N SER A 82 -4.55 22.73 33.00
CA SER A 82 -3.57 23.55 32.25
C SER A 82 -2.57 22.67 31.50
N PHE A 83 -2.39 22.91 30.21
CA PHE A 83 -1.36 22.23 29.42
C PHE A 83 0.04 22.75 29.77
N ALA A 84 1.10 22.21 29.13
CA ALA A 84 2.48 22.60 29.41
C ALA A 84 2.69 24.13 29.38
N HIS A 85 3.49 24.66 30.30
CA HIS A 85 3.77 26.09 30.31
C HIS A 85 4.62 26.48 29.08
N VAL A 86 4.35 27.64 28.47
CA VAL A 86 4.95 28.07 27.17
C VAL A 86 6.47 27.87 27.06
N PRO A 87 7.31 28.26 28.04
CA PRO A 87 8.76 28.10 27.96
C PRO A 87 9.24 26.66 27.83
N TYR A 88 8.41 25.67 28.18
CA TYR A 88 8.77 24.26 28.14
C TYR A 88 8.29 23.54 26.88
N ILE A 89 7.43 24.16 26.06
CA ILE A 89 6.81 23.48 24.90
C ILE A 89 7.85 22.92 23.94
N ALA A 90 8.80 23.76 23.51
CA ALA A 90 9.81 23.34 22.54
C ALA A 90 10.67 22.19 23.09
N HIS A 91 11.12 22.32 24.34
CA HIS A 91 11.94 21.30 24.99
C HIS A 91 11.21 19.96 25.15
N GLU A 92 9.98 19.97 25.68
CA GLU A 92 9.21 18.74 25.90
C GLU A 92 8.81 18.08 24.58
N LEU A 93 8.52 18.86 23.54
CA LEU A 93 8.23 18.31 22.21
C LEU A 93 9.46 17.63 21.61
N ASP A 94 10.63 18.29 21.66
CA ASP A 94 11.89 17.73 21.15
C ASP A 94 12.28 16.45 21.90
N LYS A 95 12.18 16.48 23.24
CA LYS A 95 12.39 15.32 24.10
C LYS A 95 11.45 14.17 23.73
N ARG A 96 10.15 14.46 23.57
CA ARG A 96 9.17 13.42 23.23
C ARG A 96 9.49 12.74 21.90
N PHE A 97 9.90 13.49 20.90
CA PHE A 97 10.29 12.92 19.61
C PHE A 97 11.66 12.22 19.65
N ALA A 98 12.59 12.65 20.50
CA ALA A 98 13.82 11.94 20.75
C ALA A 98 13.57 10.55 21.37
N ASP A 99 12.74 10.47 22.41
CA ASP A 99 12.38 9.22 23.08
C ASP A 99 11.73 8.22 22.12
N THR A 100 10.79 8.69 21.28
CA THR A 100 10.15 7.83 20.28
C THR A 100 11.16 7.28 19.26
N ARG A 101 12.15 8.08 18.82
CA ARG A 101 13.17 7.63 17.87
C ARG A 101 14.14 6.62 18.48
N ALA A 102 14.50 6.78 19.75
CA ALA A 102 15.37 5.83 20.46
C ALA A 102 14.75 4.42 20.56
N GLY A 103 13.41 4.33 20.56
CA GLY A 103 12.66 3.06 20.50
C GLY A 103 12.21 2.64 19.09
N ASP A 104 13.10 2.72 18.10
CA ASP A 104 12.85 2.34 16.69
C ASP A 104 11.70 3.08 15.97
N ALA A 105 11.32 4.27 16.46
CA ALA A 105 10.24 5.08 15.88
C ALA A 105 8.91 4.32 15.73
N LEU A 106 8.60 3.43 16.67
CA LEU A 106 7.40 2.58 16.71
C LEU A 106 7.29 1.56 15.56
N LYS A 107 8.39 1.25 14.86
CA LYS A 107 8.40 0.29 13.75
C LYS A 107 8.69 -1.13 14.24
N GLY A 108 8.21 -2.13 13.51
CA GLY A 108 8.48 -3.54 13.78
C GLY A 108 7.76 -4.15 14.99
N LEU A 109 6.88 -3.38 15.64
CA LEU A 109 6.15 -3.82 16.83
C LEU A 109 4.93 -4.66 16.47
N ALA A 110 4.61 -5.64 17.33
CA ALA A 110 3.34 -6.36 17.27
C ALA A 110 2.16 -5.39 17.49
N ARG A 111 0.97 -5.74 16.98
CA ARG A 111 -0.19 -4.83 16.97
C ARG A 111 -0.50 -4.20 18.33
N ASP A 112 -0.60 -5.03 19.36
CA ASP A 112 -1.06 -4.55 20.68
C ASP A 112 0.02 -3.69 21.35
N GLU A 113 1.30 -4.07 21.23
CA GLU A 113 2.42 -3.26 21.68
C GLU A 113 2.54 -1.94 20.91
N PHE A 114 2.30 -1.96 19.60
CA PHE A 114 2.29 -0.76 18.78
C PHE A 114 1.24 0.24 19.27
N PHE A 115 -0.01 -0.21 19.46
CA PHE A 115 -1.09 0.70 19.89
C PHE A 115 -0.90 1.19 21.32
N ASP A 116 -0.34 0.37 22.21
CA ASP A 116 0.03 0.81 23.56
C ASP A 116 1.05 1.96 23.52
N ARG A 117 2.18 1.77 22.82
CA ARG A 117 3.22 2.81 22.69
C ARG A 117 2.74 4.05 21.92
N LEU A 118 1.89 3.86 20.90
CA LEU A 118 1.28 4.97 20.17
C LEU A 118 0.32 5.75 21.07
N GLY A 119 -0.50 5.07 21.87
CA GLY A 119 -1.40 5.68 22.84
C GLY A 119 -0.64 6.55 23.84
N ASN A 120 0.46 6.04 24.40
CA ASN A 120 1.36 6.82 25.25
C ASN A 120 1.91 8.05 24.51
N HIS A 121 2.40 7.88 23.28
CA HIS A 121 2.93 8.99 22.48
C HIS A 121 1.91 10.10 22.23
N ILE A 122 0.68 9.76 21.89
CA ILE A 122 -0.38 10.72 21.66
C ILE A 122 -0.82 11.39 22.97
N ASN A 123 -0.84 10.66 24.09
CA ASN A 123 -1.19 11.22 25.38
C ASN A 123 -0.18 12.28 25.85
N GLU A 124 1.12 12.00 25.70
CA GLU A 124 2.18 12.97 26.00
C GLU A 124 2.11 14.22 25.10
N ILE A 125 1.89 14.04 23.79
CA ILE A 125 1.69 15.18 22.88
C ILE A 125 0.46 15.99 23.27
N ASN A 126 -0.62 15.34 23.73
CA ASN A 126 -1.82 16.02 24.21
C ASN A 126 -1.53 16.88 25.46
N ALA A 127 -0.65 16.42 26.36
CA ALA A 127 -0.24 17.18 27.54
C ALA A 127 0.64 18.40 27.19
N ILE A 128 1.55 18.25 26.21
CA ILE A 128 2.37 19.36 25.69
C ILE A 128 1.48 20.43 25.03
N HIS A 129 0.53 20.00 24.19
CA HIS A 129 -0.45 20.86 23.51
C HIS A 129 0.20 22.09 22.84
N PRO A 130 1.12 21.88 21.87
CA PRO A 130 2.08 22.90 21.45
C PRO A 130 1.46 24.07 20.69
N PHE A 131 0.29 23.91 20.06
CA PHE A 131 -0.31 24.95 19.21
C PHE A 131 -1.45 25.70 19.91
N ARG A 132 -1.80 26.89 19.43
CA ARG A 132 -2.90 27.69 19.99
C ARG A 132 -4.27 27.03 19.74
N GLU A 133 -4.47 26.47 18.56
CA GLU A 133 -5.64 25.68 18.15
C GLU A 133 -5.19 24.63 17.13
N GLY A 134 -5.97 23.57 16.90
CA GLY A 134 -5.67 22.56 15.90
C GLY A 134 -4.92 21.32 16.42
N ASN A 135 -4.55 21.29 17.71
CA ASN A 135 -3.82 20.18 18.33
C ASN A 135 -4.49 18.81 18.10
N GLY A 136 -5.79 18.69 18.40
CA GLY A 136 -6.51 17.42 18.25
C GLY A 136 -6.61 16.89 16.81
N ARG A 137 -6.56 17.78 15.80
CA ARG A 137 -6.53 17.37 14.38
C ARG A 137 -5.13 16.93 13.99
N THR A 138 -4.13 17.71 14.36
CA THR A 138 -2.72 17.39 14.12
C THR A 138 -2.34 16.04 14.76
N MET A 139 -2.75 15.79 16.00
CA MET A 139 -2.54 14.51 16.69
C MET A 139 -3.14 13.32 15.93
N ARG A 140 -4.37 13.43 15.42
CA ARG A 140 -5.02 12.35 14.67
C ARG A 140 -4.34 12.08 13.33
N HIS A 141 -3.91 13.12 12.62
CA HIS A 141 -3.15 12.96 11.38
C HIS A 141 -1.75 12.37 11.63
N HIS A 142 -1.09 12.79 12.70
CA HIS A 142 0.21 12.27 13.13
C HIS A 142 0.12 10.80 13.53
N ALA A 143 -0.85 10.44 14.38
CA ALA A 143 -1.15 9.05 14.74
C ALA A 143 -1.41 8.19 13.50
N ALA A 144 -2.21 8.71 12.56
CA ALA A 144 -2.50 8.00 11.33
C ALA A 144 -1.27 7.79 10.44
N GLN A 145 -0.32 8.73 10.41
CA GLN A 145 0.91 8.55 9.65
C GLN A 145 1.82 7.51 10.31
N LEU A 146 2.08 7.63 11.62
CA LEU A 146 2.88 6.66 12.36
C LEU A 146 2.31 5.23 12.23
N ALA A 147 0.99 5.10 12.33
CA ALA A 147 0.28 3.84 12.14
C ALA A 147 0.41 3.27 10.72
N ARG A 148 0.34 4.11 9.68
CA ARG A 148 0.60 3.68 8.30
C ARG A 148 2.04 3.20 8.13
N ASP A 149 3.01 3.96 8.63
CA ASP A 149 4.43 3.68 8.47
C ASP A 149 4.86 2.42 9.25
N ALA A 150 4.19 2.10 10.36
CA ALA A 150 4.40 0.89 11.16
C ALA A 150 3.62 -0.33 10.66
N GLY A 151 2.77 -0.20 9.62
CA GLY A 151 1.99 -1.31 9.07
C GLY A 151 0.66 -1.61 9.76
N HIS A 152 0.23 -0.77 10.69
CA HIS A 152 -1.00 -0.88 11.49
C HIS A 152 -1.99 0.27 11.17
N PRO A 153 -2.36 0.51 9.89
CA PRO A 153 -3.03 1.74 9.48
C PRO A 153 -4.35 1.96 10.22
N ILE A 154 -4.60 3.19 10.69
CA ILE A 154 -5.88 3.60 11.30
C ILE A 154 -6.69 4.48 10.34
N ARG A 155 -8.02 4.44 10.47
CA ARG A 155 -8.92 5.36 9.75
C ARG A 155 -9.36 6.47 10.70
N ILE A 156 -8.92 7.71 10.42
CA ILE A 156 -9.28 8.89 11.26
C ILE A 156 -10.80 9.05 11.41
N ALA A 157 -11.56 8.80 10.34
CA ALA A 157 -13.02 8.87 10.38
C ALA A 157 -13.68 7.77 11.25
N SER A 158 -12.93 6.73 11.62
CA SER A 158 -13.38 5.66 12.53
C SER A 158 -12.99 5.92 13.99
N ILE A 159 -12.28 7.02 14.29
CA ILE A 159 -12.00 7.43 15.68
C ILE A 159 -13.29 7.99 16.28
N ASP A 160 -13.82 7.32 17.30
CA ASP A 160 -14.97 7.82 18.04
C ASP A 160 -14.61 9.13 18.77
N LYS A 161 -15.42 10.16 18.55
CA LYS A 161 -15.16 11.50 19.08
C LYS A 161 -15.24 11.54 20.61
N THR A 162 -16.24 10.87 21.19
CA THR A 162 -16.48 10.89 22.63
C THR A 162 -15.39 10.12 23.35
N ALA A 163 -15.10 8.90 22.89
CA ALA A 163 -14.04 8.07 23.44
C ALA A 163 -12.66 8.72 23.31
N TRP A 164 -12.36 9.40 22.19
CA TRP A 164 -11.12 10.18 22.05
C TRP A 164 -11.01 11.29 23.10
N MET A 165 -12.09 12.03 23.33
CA MET A 165 -12.11 13.13 24.31
C MET A 165 -11.97 12.60 25.74
N ASP A 166 -12.66 11.52 26.06
CA ASP A 166 -12.60 10.89 27.38
C ASP A 166 -11.23 10.26 27.63
N ALA A 167 -10.67 9.57 26.64
CA ALA A 167 -9.31 9.03 26.71
C ALA A 167 -8.25 10.14 26.87
N SER A 168 -8.39 11.25 26.14
CA SER A 168 -7.49 12.41 26.26
C SER A 168 -7.55 13.02 27.66
N ARG A 169 -8.76 13.12 28.24
CA ARG A 169 -8.95 13.64 29.61
C ARG A 169 -8.39 12.68 30.65
N HIS A 170 -8.72 11.39 30.54
CA HIS A 170 -8.26 10.36 31.47
C HIS A 170 -6.75 10.28 31.50
N GLY A 171 -6.13 10.20 30.32
CA GLY A 171 -4.68 10.15 30.19
C GLY A 171 -3.99 11.42 30.68
N PHE A 172 -4.60 12.59 30.51
CA PHE A 172 -4.07 13.85 31.06
C PHE A 172 -4.13 13.89 32.59
N LEU A 173 -5.25 13.48 33.20
CA LEU A 173 -5.46 13.58 34.65
C LEU A 173 -4.76 12.48 35.45
N THR A 174 -4.59 11.29 34.87
CA THR A 174 -4.11 10.10 35.59
C THR A 174 -2.76 9.60 35.12
N GLY A 175 -2.28 10.06 33.95
CA GLY A 175 -1.13 9.49 33.27
C GLY A 175 -1.40 8.16 32.57
N ASP A 176 -2.61 7.59 32.68
CA ASP A 176 -2.96 6.30 32.08
C ASP A 176 -3.35 6.44 30.60
N HIS A 177 -2.45 6.04 29.70
CA HIS A 177 -2.65 6.14 28.25
C HIS A 177 -3.46 4.99 27.65
N ARG A 178 -3.80 3.94 28.41
CA ARG A 178 -4.43 2.72 27.87
C ARG A 178 -5.78 2.99 27.19
N PRO A 179 -6.65 3.90 27.67
CA PRO A 179 -7.86 4.26 26.93
C PRO A 179 -7.55 4.90 25.56
N MET A 180 -6.48 5.70 25.44
CA MET A 180 -6.07 6.27 24.16
C MET A 180 -5.57 5.17 23.20
N ALA A 181 -4.80 4.21 23.73
CA ALA A 181 -4.38 3.04 22.97
C ALA A 181 -5.60 2.25 22.44
N ALA A 182 -6.61 2.01 23.27
CA ALA A 182 -7.84 1.31 22.88
C ALA A 182 -8.59 2.06 21.77
N VAL A 183 -8.77 3.38 21.89
CA VAL A 183 -9.43 4.20 20.86
C VAL A 183 -8.70 4.11 19.52
N LEU A 184 -7.37 4.18 19.53
CA LEU A 184 -6.55 4.06 18.32
C LEU A 184 -6.60 2.65 17.73
N ALA A 185 -6.59 1.62 18.58
CA ALA A 185 -6.67 0.22 18.17
C ALA A 185 -8.03 -0.14 17.54
N GLU A 186 -9.14 0.41 18.05
CA GLU A 186 -10.48 0.24 17.48
C GLU A 186 -10.61 0.98 16.13
N ALA A 187 -9.97 2.15 15.99
CA ALA A 187 -9.90 2.86 14.72
C ALA A 187 -8.95 2.21 13.70
N ALA A 188 -8.19 1.18 14.10
CA ALA A 188 -7.32 0.44 13.21
C ALA A 188 -8.14 -0.18 12.08
N ILE A 189 -7.65 -0.01 10.86
CA ILE A 189 -8.11 -0.81 9.74
C ILE A 189 -7.73 -2.23 10.11
N ARG A 190 -8.74 -3.03 10.46
CA ARG A 190 -8.62 -4.49 10.46
C ARG A 190 -8.25 -4.86 9.03
N ARG A 191 -6.95 -4.92 8.76
CA ARG A 191 -6.42 -5.80 7.75
C ARG A 191 -6.83 -7.18 8.24
N ASP A 192 -8.03 -7.60 7.87
CA ASP A 192 -8.19 -8.99 7.51
C ASP A 192 -7.04 -9.21 6.51
N LEU A 193 -5.94 -9.81 6.97
CA LEU A 193 -4.90 -10.31 6.09
C LEU A 193 -5.65 -10.94 4.95
N ALA A 194 -5.40 -10.46 3.72
CA ALA A 194 -6.12 -10.93 2.55
C ALA A 194 -6.18 -12.45 2.68
N PRO A 195 -7.39 -13.05 2.72
CA PRO A 195 -7.52 -14.42 3.15
C PRO A 195 -6.54 -15.25 2.33
N GLU A 196 -5.63 -15.97 3.01
CA GLU A 196 -4.60 -16.73 2.33
C GLU A 196 -5.16 -18.10 1.97
N ALA A 197 -5.00 -18.46 0.69
CA ALA A 197 -5.41 -19.78 0.24
C ALA A 197 -4.41 -20.78 0.79
N ARG A 198 -4.88 -22.00 1.09
CA ARG A 198 -3.96 -23.09 1.40
C ARG A 198 -3.19 -23.41 0.13
N ILE A 199 -1.89 -23.19 0.13
CA ILE A 199 -1.07 -23.44 -1.04
C ILE A 199 -0.57 -24.90 -1.02
N GLY A 200 -0.92 -25.63 -2.06
CA GLY A 200 -0.44 -26.98 -2.33
C GLY A 200 0.82 -27.00 -3.22
N PRO A 201 1.17 -28.18 -3.75
CA PRO A 201 2.32 -28.36 -4.61
C PRO A 201 2.33 -27.38 -5.80
N ALA A 202 3.52 -26.91 -6.18
CA ALA A 202 3.73 -25.95 -7.29
C ALA A 202 2.95 -24.63 -7.18
N GLY A 203 2.60 -24.19 -5.96
CA GLY A 203 1.95 -22.89 -5.71
C GLY A 203 0.45 -22.87 -6.02
N ILE A 204 -0.16 -24.05 -6.17
CA ILE A 204 -1.58 -24.18 -6.53
C ILE A 204 -2.43 -23.94 -5.30
N ALA A 205 -3.46 -23.10 -5.40
CA ALA A 205 -4.38 -22.90 -4.29
C ALA A 205 -5.29 -24.12 -4.12
N LEU A 206 -5.52 -24.54 -2.89
CA LEU A 206 -6.39 -25.64 -2.51
C LEU A 206 -7.45 -25.17 -1.52
N LEU A 207 -8.59 -25.87 -1.50
CA LEU A 207 -9.60 -25.72 -0.46
C LEU A 207 -9.02 -26.04 0.94
N PRO A 208 -9.65 -25.53 2.02
CA PRO A 208 -9.33 -25.97 3.38
C PRO A 208 -9.48 -27.50 3.50
N GLN A 209 -8.78 -28.10 4.48
CA GLN A 209 -8.97 -29.52 4.77
C GLN A 209 -10.43 -29.75 5.18
N ARG A 210 -11.05 -30.78 4.61
CA ARG A 210 -12.45 -31.11 4.85
C ARG A 210 -12.66 -32.63 4.83
N ALA A 211 -13.74 -33.07 5.45
CA ALA A 211 -14.21 -34.44 5.31
C ALA A 211 -14.51 -34.78 3.84
N PRO A 212 -14.37 -36.06 3.44
CA PRO A 212 -14.83 -36.50 2.13
C PRO A 212 -16.32 -36.16 1.95
N PRO A 213 -16.76 -35.81 0.73
CA PRO A 213 -18.14 -35.42 0.50
C PRO A 213 -19.10 -36.59 0.77
N GLU A 214 -20.24 -36.26 1.35
CA GLU A 214 -21.37 -37.17 1.55
C GLU A 214 -22.21 -37.17 0.27
N GLY A 215 -22.29 -38.31 -0.41
CA GLY A 215 -23.08 -38.47 -1.64
C GLY A 215 -22.38 -39.29 -2.72
N GLN A 216 -23.16 -39.71 -3.71
CA GLN A 216 -22.64 -40.47 -4.84
C GLN A 216 -21.77 -39.59 -5.74
N ARG A 217 -20.57 -40.08 -6.06
CA ARG A 217 -19.64 -39.39 -6.96
C ARG A 217 -19.97 -39.76 -8.39
N TYR A 218 -20.10 -38.74 -9.24
CA TYR A 218 -20.28 -38.91 -10.66
C TYR A 218 -18.99 -38.53 -11.39
N ARG A 219 -18.72 -39.24 -12.48
CA ARG A 219 -17.59 -38.97 -13.36
C ARG A 219 -17.93 -37.80 -14.26
N VAL A 220 -17.22 -36.69 -14.09
CA VAL A 220 -17.46 -35.43 -14.80
C VAL A 220 -16.25 -35.13 -15.68
N THR A 221 -16.49 -34.84 -16.96
CA THR A 221 -15.40 -34.43 -17.87
C THR A 221 -14.83 -33.09 -17.44
N LEU A 222 -13.53 -32.85 -17.66
CA LEU A 222 -12.92 -31.55 -17.31
C LEU A 222 -13.56 -30.37 -18.07
N THR A 223 -14.02 -30.59 -19.30
CA THR A 223 -14.78 -29.59 -20.06
C THR A 223 -16.06 -29.22 -19.31
N LYS A 224 -16.84 -30.22 -18.87
CA LYS A 224 -18.07 -29.98 -18.13
C LYS A 224 -17.80 -29.32 -16.78
N ALA A 225 -16.76 -29.75 -16.07
CA ALA A 225 -16.35 -29.12 -14.82
C ALA A 225 -15.99 -27.64 -15.01
N ARG A 226 -15.34 -27.28 -16.12
CA ARG A 226 -15.01 -25.89 -16.45
C ARG A 226 -16.25 -25.05 -16.73
N GLU A 227 -17.18 -25.56 -17.53
CA GLU A 227 -18.46 -24.88 -17.81
C GLU A 227 -19.25 -24.58 -16.52
N GLU A 228 -19.28 -25.55 -15.59
CA GLU A 228 -19.92 -25.37 -14.28
C GLU A 228 -19.17 -24.32 -13.44
N LEU A 229 -17.83 -24.36 -13.42
CA LEU A 229 -17.03 -23.35 -12.71
C LEU A 229 -17.24 -21.95 -13.30
N ASP A 230 -17.19 -21.78 -14.62
CA ASP A 230 -17.40 -20.48 -15.27
C ASP A 230 -18.79 -19.90 -14.96
N ARG A 231 -19.81 -20.78 -14.92
CA ARG A 231 -21.18 -20.40 -14.58
C ARG A 231 -21.35 -19.98 -13.11
N TYR A 232 -20.78 -20.74 -12.17
CA TYR A 232 -21.09 -20.59 -10.75
C TYR A 232 -20.04 -19.83 -9.92
N LEU A 233 -18.80 -19.73 -10.40
CA LEU A 233 -17.70 -19.09 -9.64
C LEU A 233 -17.93 -17.61 -9.28
N PRO A 234 -18.51 -16.75 -10.15
CA PRO A 234 -18.81 -15.37 -9.76
C PRO A 234 -19.75 -15.28 -8.56
N ALA A 235 -20.85 -16.05 -8.57
CA ALA A 235 -21.80 -16.12 -7.46
C ALA A 235 -21.17 -16.76 -6.21
N ALA A 236 -20.35 -17.81 -6.39
CA ALA A 236 -19.64 -18.46 -5.29
C ALA A 236 -18.68 -17.50 -4.56
N ARG A 237 -17.97 -16.62 -5.29
CA ARG A 237 -17.08 -15.59 -4.69
C ARG A 237 -17.84 -14.62 -3.80
N GLN A 238 -19.04 -14.24 -4.21
CA GLN A 238 -19.91 -13.37 -3.42
C GLN A 238 -20.42 -14.12 -2.17
N GLN A 239 -20.95 -15.33 -2.35
CA GLN A 239 -21.45 -16.16 -1.25
C GLN A 239 -20.37 -16.49 -0.21
N ALA A 240 -19.13 -16.77 -0.63
CA ALA A 240 -18.02 -17.01 0.28
C ALA A 240 -17.67 -15.74 1.10
N ALA A 241 -17.75 -14.56 0.49
CA ALA A 241 -17.51 -13.29 1.18
C ALA A 241 -18.63 -12.97 2.18
N ASP A 242 -19.89 -13.19 1.80
CA ASP A 242 -21.05 -13.01 2.67
C ASP A 242 -21.02 -13.97 3.86
N ARG A 243 -20.68 -15.24 3.61
CA ARG A 243 -20.51 -16.25 4.64
C ARG A 243 -19.43 -15.86 5.65
N LEU A 244 -18.25 -15.43 5.18
CA LEU A 244 -17.17 -15.00 6.07
C LEU A 244 -17.60 -13.78 6.92
N ARG A 245 -18.24 -12.79 6.29
CA ARG A 245 -18.77 -11.61 7.01
C ARG A 245 -19.77 -12.01 8.09
N SER A 246 -20.68 -12.94 7.81
CA SER A 246 -21.63 -13.42 8.82
C SER A 246 -20.92 -14.12 9.96
N LEU A 247 -20.04 -15.09 9.67
CA LEU A 247 -19.32 -15.83 10.71
C LEU A 247 -18.51 -14.91 11.65
N VAL A 248 -17.88 -13.86 11.10
CA VAL A 248 -17.15 -12.88 11.91
C VAL A 248 -18.11 -12.04 12.76
N ARG A 249 -19.22 -11.57 12.17
CA ARG A 249 -20.24 -10.79 12.89
C ARG A 249 -20.90 -11.59 14.01
N ASP A 250 -21.15 -12.86 13.76
CA ASP A 250 -21.87 -13.75 14.66
C ASP A 250 -20.94 -14.39 15.72
N GLY A 251 -19.66 -14.01 15.74
CA GLY A 251 -18.68 -14.47 16.73
C GLY A 251 -18.36 -15.97 16.64
N ALA A 252 -18.38 -16.54 15.43
CA ALA A 252 -18.14 -17.97 15.23
C ALA A 252 -16.74 -18.40 15.74
N PRO A 253 -16.55 -19.69 16.09
CA PRO A 253 -15.25 -20.19 16.55
C PRO A 253 -14.11 -19.90 15.57
N SER A 254 -12.92 -19.58 16.10
CA SER A 254 -11.75 -19.21 15.28
C SER A 254 -11.41 -20.19 14.16
N PRO A 255 -11.46 -21.53 14.36
CA PRO A 255 -11.20 -22.49 13.27
C PRO A 255 -12.21 -22.40 12.12
N VAL A 256 -13.48 -22.08 12.43
CA VAL A 256 -14.55 -21.94 11.43
C VAL A 256 -14.32 -20.69 10.58
N ILE A 257 -13.96 -19.57 11.22
CA ILE A 257 -13.60 -18.33 10.54
C ILE A 257 -12.35 -18.53 9.67
N ALA A 258 -11.34 -19.25 10.17
CA ALA A 258 -10.12 -19.55 9.42
C ALA A 258 -10.43 -20.36 8.15
N ASN A 259 -11.25 -21.41 8.24
CA ASN A 259 -11.66 -22.21 7.09
C ASN A 259 -12.46 -21.39 6.06
N ALA A 260 -13.36 -20.51 6.53
CA ALA A 260 -14.11 -19.62 5.65
C ALA A 260 -13.21 -18.60 4.94
N ARG A 261 -12.17 -18.10 5.62
CA ARG A 261 -11.11 -17.28 5.00
C ARG A 261 -10.40 -18.07 3.91
N THR A 262 -9.87 -19.25 4.21
CA THR A 262 -9.16 -20.08 3.22
C THR A 262 -10.04 -20.44 2.01
N GLU A 263 -11.34 -20.70 2.22
CA GLU A 263 -12.29 -20.92 1.12
C GLU A 263 -12.47 -19.68 0.23
N LEU A 264 -12.67 -18.51 0.85
CA LEU A 264 -12.80 -17.24 0.12
C LEU A 264 -11.52 -16.93 -0.68
N ALA A 265 -10.36 -17.21 -0.09
CA ALA A 265 -9.08 -17.08 -0.76
C ALA A 265 -8.99 -17.99 -1.98
N TYR A 266 -9.33 -19.26 -1.83
CA TYR A 266 -9.27 -20.28 -2.87
C TYR A 266 -10.11 -19.89 -4.09
N VAL A 267 -11.37 -19.47 -3.90
CA VAL A 267 -12.27 -19.12 -5.02
C VAL A 267 -11.86 -17.81 -5.74
N ARG A 268 -11.03 -16.98 -5.10
CA ARG A 268 -10.47 -15.75 -5.67
C ARG A 268 -9.07 -15.91 -6.24
N HIS A 269 -8.39 -17.01 -5.93
CA HIS A 269 -6.99 -17.20 -6.28
C HIS A 269 -6.80 -17.38 -7.79
N ALA A 270 -5.74 -16.77 -8.35
CA ALA A 270 -5.40 -16.90 -9.77
C ALA A 270 -5.11 -18.36 -10.15
N LYS A 271 -4.37 -19.08 -9.29
CA LYS A 271 -4.14 -20.54 -9.38
C LYS A 271 -5.22 -21.39 -8.68
N GLY A 272 -6.46 -20.91 -8.69
CA GLY A 272 -7.64 -21.53 -8.06
C GLY A 272 -8.41 -22.49 -8.99
N PRO A 273 -9.74 -22.65 -8.82
CA PRO A 273 -10.52 -23.70 -9.50
C PRO A 273 -10.36 -23.75 -11.03
N ILE A 274 -10.41 -22.60 -11.70
CA ILE A 274 -10.31 -22.55 -13.17
C ILE A 274 -8.91 -22.98 -13.63
N TYR A 275 -7.87 -22.41 -13.03
CA TYR A 275 -6.49 -22.76 -13.33
C TYR A 275 -6.21 -24.26 -13.10
N GLN A 276 -6.72 -24.82 -12.00
CA GLN A 276 -6.63 -26.25 -11.72
C GLN A 276 -7.22 -27.10 -12.86
N SER A 277 -8.37 -26.71 -13.41
CA SER A 277 -8.98 -27.41 -14.54
C SER A 277 -8.09 -27.37 -15.80
N HIS A 278 -7.44 -26.24 -16.09
CA HIS A 278 -6.52 -26.11 -17.23
C HIS A 278 -5.25 -26.92 -17.01
N LEU A 279 -4.71 -26.88 -15.79
CA LEU A 279 -3.53 -27.65 -15.41
C LEU A 279 -3.75 -29.15 -15.57
N LEU A 280 -4.88 -29.68 -15.08
CA LEU A 280 -5.20 -31.09 -15.23
C LEU A 280 -5.44 -31.49 -16.69
N THR A 281 -6.04 -30.60 -17.49
CA THR A 281 -6.17 -30.81 -18.94
C THR A 281 -4.79 -30.94 -19.60
N TYR A 282 -3.84 -30.06 -19.25
CA TYR A 282 -2.47 -30.10 -19.76
C TYR A 282 -1.73 -31.38 -19.34
N LEU A 283 -2.02 -31.90 -18.15
CA LEU A 283 -1.48 -33.15 -17.63
C LEU A 283 -2.12 -34.41 -18.23
N GLY A 284 -3.10 -34.25 -19.13
CA GLY A 284 -3.76 -35.36 -19.81
C GLY A 284 -4.91 -36.00 -19.02
N VAL A 285 -5.31 -35.42 -17.88
CA VAL A 285 -6.50 -35.84 -17.14
C VAL A 285 -7.73 -35.44 -17.94
N ARG A 286 -8.68 -36.37 -18.14
CA ARG A 286 -9.89 -36.12 -18.94
C ARG A 286 -11.14 -35.86 -18.09
N GLN A 287 -11.15 -36.38 -16.87
CA GLN A 287 -12.32 -36.41 -16.00
C GLN A 287 -11.94 -36.44 -14.54
N VAL A 288 -12.87 -36.02 -13.68
CA VAL A 288 -12.75 -36.06 -12.22
C VAL A 288 -14.03 -36.62 -11.61
N ASP A 289 -13.91 -37.22 -10.43
CA ASP A 289 -15.07 -37.74 -9.70
C ASP A 289 -15.55 -36.68 -8.70
N ALA A 290 -16.70 -36.06 -8.98
CA ALA A 290 -17.26 -34.95 -8.20
C ALA A 290 -18.72 -35.24 -7.80
N VAL A 291 -19.16 -34.65 -6.69
CA VAL A 291 -20.56 -34.72 -6.24
C VAL A 291 -21.30 -33.49 -6.78
N ILE A 292 -22.13 -33.68 -7.81
CA ILE A 292 -22.88 -32.60 -8.48
C ILE A 292 -24.38 -32.93 -8.41
N THR A 293 -25.14 -32.18 -7.63
CA THR A 293 -26.62 -32.32 -7.51
C THR A 293 -27.35 -31.01 -7.83
N ALA A 294 -28.57 -31.03 -8.35
CA ALA A 294 -29.27 -29.81 -8.78
C ALA A 294 -29.53 -28.80 -7.64
N GLN A 295 -29.53 -29.25 -6.39
CA GLN A 295 -29.89 -28.48 -5.19
C GLN A 295 -28.71 -27.69 -4.59
N GLN A 296 -27.48 -27.91 -5.06
CA GLN A 296 -26.31 -27.21 -4.53
C GLN A 296 -26.37 -25.71 -4.81
N THR A 297 -26.00 -24.92 -3.80
CA THR A 297 -25.68 -23.51 -3.98
C THR A 297 -24.47 -23.34 -4.91
N PRO A 298 -24.30 -22.17 -5.57
CA PRO A 298 -23.11 -21.87 -6.35
C PRO A 298 -21.80 -22.13 -5.61
N LEU A 299 -21.70 -21.76 -4.33
CA LEU A 299 -20.51 -22.00 -3.51
C LEU A 299 -20.28 -23.50 -3.26
N GLU A 300 -21.31 -24.27 -2.95
CA GLU A 300 -21.21 -25.73 -2.78
C GLU A 300 -20.78 -26.42 -4.08
N ARG A 301 -21.36 -26.03 -5.22
CA ARG A 301 -20.98 -26.54 -6.54
C ARG A 301 -19.49 -26.36 -6.80
N VAL A 302 -18.99 -25.13 -6.64
CA VAL A 302 -17.57 -24.80 -6.85
C VAL A 302 -16.69 -25.54 -5.86
N ARG A 303 -17.15 -25.70 -4.61
CA ARG A 303 -16.44 -26.44 -3.57
C ARG A 303 -16.31 -27.92 -3.93
N GLU A 304 -17.37 -28.57 -4.39
CA GLU A 304 -17.33 -29.99 -4.77
C GLU A 304 -16.44 -30.25 -5.99
N ILE A 305 -16.53 -29.40 -7.02
CA ILE A 305 -15.65 -29.50 -8.18
C ILE A 305 -14.20 -29.22 -7.78
N GLY A 306 -13.96 -28.16 -7.00
CA GLY A 306 -12.63 -27.82 -6.52
C GLY A 306 -11.98 -28.91 -5.68
N ALA A 307 -12.75 -29.62 -4.87
CA ALA A 307 -12.25 -30.75 -4.09
C ALA A 307 -11.83 -31.91 -5.00
N ALA A 308 -12.63 -32.24 -6.02
CA ALA A 308 -12.31 -33.29 -6.99
C ALA A 308 -11.04 -32.95 -7.79
N LEU A 309 -10.88 -31.70 -8.23
CA LEU A 309 -9.66 -31.21 -8.89
C LEU A 309 -8.44 -31.30 -7.96
N GLY A 310 -8.59 -30.88 -6.70
CA GLY A 310 -7.52 -30.94 -5.70
C GLY A 310 -7.03 -32.36 -5.42
N VAL A 311 -7.93 -33.36 -5.38
CA VAL A 311 -7.56 -34.78 -5.25
C VAL A 311 -6.69 -35.22 -6.43
N GLN A 312 -7.11 -34.88 -7.66
CA GLN A 312 -6.37 -35.23 -8.86
C GLN A 312 -5.03 -34.50 -8.99
N ILE A 313 -4.90 -33.29 -8.45
CA ILE A 313 -3.63 -32.56 -8.42
C ILE A 313 -2.66 -33.18 -7.42
N ASN A 314 -3.16 -33.55 -6.23
CA ASN A 314 -2.33 -34.16 -5.19
C ASN A 314 -1.86 -35.58 -5.54
N SER A 315 -2.52 -36.26 -6.48
CA SER A 315 -2.06 -37.55 -6.99
C SER A 315 -0.98 -37.44 -8.08
N GLN A 316 -0.68 -36.23 -8.59
CA GLN A 316 0.33 -36.05 -9.64
C GLN A 316 1.77 -36.06 -9.08
N PRO A 317 2.75 -36.59 -9.83
CA PRO A 317 4.15 -36.46 -9.46
C PRO A 317 4.59 -34.98 -9.39
N PRO A 318 5.25 -34.53 -8.31
CA PRO A 318 5.62 -33.11 -8.13
C PRO A 318 6.44 -32.53 -9.28
N ALA A 319 7.38 -33.31 -9.84
CA ALA A 319 8.21 -32.87 -10.96
C ALA A 319 7.42 -32.67 -12.27
N GLN A 320 6.36 -33.46 -12.49
CA GLN A 320 5.48 -33.29 -13.64
C GLN A 320 4.60 -32.06 -13.47
N LEU A 321 4.05 -31.87 -12.27
CA LEU A 321 3.24 -30.72 -11.92
C LEU A 321 3.99 -29.39 -12.09
N GLN A 322 5.23 -29.31 -11.57
CA GLN A 322 6.07 -28.13 -11.74
C GLN A 322 6.40 -27.83 -13.21
N ARG A 323 6.67 -28.86 -14.03
CA ARG A 323 6.89 -28.68 -15.47
C ARG A 323 5.66 -28.15 -16.18
N ALA A 324 4.47 -28.67 -15.83
CA ALA A 324 3.21 -28.21 -16.41
C ALA A 324 2.91 -26.75 -16.02
N VAL A 325 3.06 -26.38 -14.75
CA VAL A 325 2.91 -24.99 -14.28
C VAL A 325 3.87 -24.06 -15.02
N ARG A 326 5.17 -24.41 -15.12
CA ARG A 326 6.15 -23.64 -15.89
C ARG A 326 5.81 -23.50 -17.37
N SER A 327 5.04 -24.43 -17.93
CA SER A 327 4.65 -24.40 -19.34
C SER A 327 3.41 -23.53 -19.55
N LEU A 328 2.44 -23.59 -18.64
CA LEU A 328 1.23 -22.76 -18.65
C LEU A 328 1.51 -21.29 -18.33
N GLU A 329 2.55 -21.02 -17.53
CA GLU A 329 2.92 -19.67 -17.10
C GLU A 329 4.02 -19.05 -17.98
N ARG A 330 4.32 -19.64 -19.15
CA ARG A 330 5.29 -19.04 -20.07
C ARG A 330 4.75 -17.69 -20.56
N PRO A 331 5.57 -16.63 -20.54
CA PRO A 331 5.18 -15.34 -21.11
C PRO A 331 4.80 -15.50 -22.59
N ILE A 332 3.67 -14.94 -22.98
CA ILE A 332 3.35 -14.78 -24.41
C ILE A 332 4.21 -13.63 -24.91
N LEU A 333 5.20 -13.94 -25.73
CA LEU A 333 6.11 -12.94 -26.28
C LEU A 333 5.45 -12.16 -27.42
N PRO A 334 5.74 -10.86 -27.57
CA PRO A 334 5.30 -10.09 -28.72
C PRO A 334 5.90 -10.65 -30.03
N PRO A 335 5.25 -10.42 -31.18
CA PRO A 335 5.75 -10.89 -32.47
C PRO A 335 7.21 -10.44 -32.72
N GLY A 336 8.09 -11.39 -33.03
CA GLY A 336 9.53 -11.14 -33.25
C GLY A 336 10.43 -11.29 -32.02
N ALA A 337 9.89 -11.35 -30.81
CA ALA A 337 10.67 -11.63 -29.60
C ALA A 337 10.80 -13.14 -29.36
N SER A 338 12.02 -13.61 -29.08
CA SER A 338 12.29 -15.01 -28.74
C SER A 338 12.77 -15.18 -27.29
N PRO A 339 12.45 -16.30 -26.62
CA PRO A 339 12.94 -16.55 -25.26
C PRO A 339 14.48 -16.63 -25.17
N GLY A 340 15.15 -16.91 -26.30
CA GLY A 340 16.60 -16.89 -26.39
C GLY A 340 17.17 -15.48 -26.32
N GLN A 341 16.53 -14.52 -26.99
CA GLN A 341 16.91 -13.10 -26.99
C GLN A 341 16.66 -12.42 -25.65
N GLU A 342 15.55 -12.74 -24.96
CA GLU A 342 15.31 -12.23 -23.61
C GLU A 342 16.39 -12.67 -22.62
N ARG A 343 16.72 -13.98 -22.62
CA ARG A 343 17.80 -14.51 -21.77
C ARG A 343 19.15 -13.88 -22.11
N LEU A 344 19.41 -13.62 -23.39
CA LEU A 344 20.66 -12.97 -23.82
C LEU A 344 20.73 -11.51 -23.37
N ALA A 345 19.61 -10.77 -23.44
CA ALA A 345 19.51 -9.39 -22.94
C ALA A 345 19.65 -9.31 -21.41
N GLU A 346 19.02 -10.22 -20.66
CA GLU A 346 19.20 -10.32 -19.21
C GLU A 346 20.65 -10.64 -18.82
N LEU A 347 21.28 -11.56 -19.56
CA LEU A 347 22.69 -11.92 -19.36
C LEU A 347 23.60 -10.71 -19.60
N PHE A 348 23.35 -9.93 -20.66
CA PHE A 348 24.09 -8.71 -20.98
C PHE A 348 24.03 -7.64 -19.88
N LEU A 349 22.84 -7.44 -19.30
CA LEU A 349 22.62 -6.48 -18.21
C LEU A 349 23.30 -6.93 -16.91
N LYS A 350 23.28 -8.24 -16.62
CA LYS A 350 23.84 -8.80 -15.38
C LYS A 350 25.37 -8.91 -15.38
N ASN A 351 25.97 -9.13 -16.53
CA ASN A 351 27.42 -9.32 -16.68
C ASN A 351 28.22 -8.06 -16.37
N THR A 352 29.52 -8.19 -16.12
CA THR A 352 30.44 -7.05 -16.16
C THR A 352 30.87 -6.77 -17.61
N ALA A 353 31.48 -5.62 -17.88
CA ALA A 353 31.94 -5.29 -19.23
C ALA A 353 32.93 -6.35 -19.74
N GLU A 354 33.83 -6.83 -18.90
CA GLU A 354 34.81 -7.88 -19.22
C GLU A 354 34.12 -9.20 -19.59
N LYS A 355 33.07 -9.59 -18.85
CA LYS A 355 32.29 -10.79 -19.15
C LYS A 355 31.51 -10.65 -20.46
N ASN A 356 31.04 -9.46 -20.78
CA ASN A 356 30.37 -9.21 -22.06
C ASN A 356 31.35 -9.22 -23.24
N HIS A 357 32.56 -8.70 -23.08
CA HIS A 357 33.61 -8.81 -24.10
C HIS A 357 34.05 -10.26 -24.35
N ALA A 358 34.07 -11.09 -23.31
CA ALA A 358 34.45 -12.49 -23.42
C ALA A 358 33.37 -13.37 -24.09
N ASP A 359 32.12 -12.94 -24.17
CA ASP A 359 31.05 -13.66 -24.87
C ASP A 359 30.92 -13.14 -26.32
N PRO A 360 31.22 -13.96 -27.35
CA PRO A 360 31.14 -13.53 -28.75
C PRO A 360 29.77 -12.99 -29.17
N ARG A 361 28.69 -13.38 -28.47
CA ARG A 361 27.32 -12.93 -28.74
C ARG A 361 27.02 -11.56 -28.16
N LEU A 362 27.79 -11.13 -27.15
CA LEU A 362 27.57 -9.88 -26.40
C LEU A 362 28.68 -8.85 -26.64
N ALA A 363 29.84 -9.27 -27.14
CA ALA A 363 30.96 -8.37 -27.41
C ALA A 363 30.58 -7.19 -28.34
N PRO A 364 29.79 -7.38 -29.43
CA PRO A 364 29.34 -6.25 -30.25
C PRO A 364 28.44 -5.28 -29.49
N ALA A 365 27.58 -5.80 -28.61
CA ALA A 365 26.68 -5.01 -27.76
C ALA A 365 27.47 -4.17 -26.73
N GLN A 366 28.51 -4.75 -26.13
CA GLN A 366 29.37 -4.06 -25.17
C GLN A 366 30.18 -2.94 -25.85
N ALA A 367 30.72 -3.20 -27.04
CA ALA A 367 31.47 -2.20 -27.81
C ALA A 367 30.67 -0.92 -28.09
N ILE A 368 29.35 -1.02 -28.28
CA ILE A 368 28.47 0.15 -28.46
C ILE A 368 28.40 1.00 -27.19
N VAL A 369 28.31 0.36 -26.02
CA VAL A 369 28.30 1.05 -24.72
C VAL A 369 29.64 1.75 -24.50
N ASP A 370 30.74 1.08 -24.79
CA ASP A 370 32.08 1.63 -24.60
C ASP A 370 32.34 2.82 -25.54
N ALA A 371 31.90 2.73 -26.79
CA ALA A 371 31.99 3.82 -27.76
C ALA A 371 31.17 5.04 -27.31
N ALA A 372 29.97 4.83 -26.75
CA ALA A 372 29.14 5.91 -26.23
C ALA A 372 29.79 6.60 -25.02
N MET A 373 30.36 5.84 -24.10
CA MET A 373 31.09 6.37 -22.95
C MET A 373 32.36 7.12 -23.38
N GLN A 374 33.10 6.61 -24.37
CA GLN A 374 34.30 7.24 -24.90
C GLN A 374 33.97 8.58 -25.58
N LYS A 375 32.92 8.61 -26.41
CA LYS A 375 32.45 9.86 -27.05
C LYS A 375 31.99 10.91 -26.04
N ALA A 376 31.46 10.48 -24.88
CA ALA A 376 31.10 11.39 -23.79
C ALA A 376 32.36 11.97 -23.10
N ARG A 377 33.40 11.16 -22.89
CA ARG A 377 34.70 11.62 -22.35
C ARG A 377 35.38 12.63 -23.28
N GLU A 378 35.37 12.37 -24.58
CA GLU A 378 35.96 13.27 -25.59
C GLU A 378 35.24 14.63 -25.66
N ARG A 379 33.95 14.67 -25.30
CA ARG A 379 33.17 15.91 -25.16
C ARG A 379 33.44 16.68 -23.87
N GLY A 380 34.35 16.19 -23.01
CA GLY A 380 34.65 16.80 -21.73
C GLY A 380 33.54 16.63 -20.68
N GLU A 381 32.66 15.63 -20.85
CA GLU A 381 31.61 15.36 -19.86
C GLU A 381 32.20 14.87 -18.53
N SER A 382 31.56 15.22 -17.41
CA SER A 382 32.00 14.77 -16.09
C SER A 382 31.89 13.23 -15.95
N ALA A 383 32.70 12.64 -15.07
CA ALA A 383 32.69 11.19 -14.83
C ALA A 383 31.29 10.64 -14.48
N ARG A 384 30.48 11.42 -13.74
CA ARG A 384 29.09 11.07 -13.43
C ARG A 384 28.23 10.99 -14.69
N MET A 385 28.36 11.95 -15.60
CA MET A 385 27.62 11.98 -16.86
C MET A 385 28.01 10.82 -17.78
N VAL A 386 29.31 10.51 -17.86
CA VAL A 386 29.81 9.37 -18.64
C VAL A 386 29.22 8.04 -18.15
N ASN A 387 29.11 7.85 -16.84
CA ASN A 387 28.47 6.65 -16.27
C ASN A 387 26.97 6.59 -16.58
N THR A 388 26.26 7.71 -16.48
CA THR A 388 24.84 7.79 -16.85
C THR A 388 24.62 7.47 -18.33
N VAL A 389 25.49 7.96 -19.22
CA VAL A 389 25.47 7.62 -20.65
C VAL A 389 25.71 6.13 -20.87
N GLY A 390 26.65 5.53 -20.13
CA GLY A 390 26.90 4.09 -20.15
C GLY A 390 25.68 3.26 -19.75
N GLU A 391 25.07 3.57 -18.61
CA GLU A 391 23.88 2.87 -18.10
C GLU A 391 22.69 2.99 -19.06
N SER A 392 22.43 4.20 -19.58
CA SER A 392 21.35 4.45 -20.53
C SER A 392 21.56 3.71 -21.85
N THR A 393 22.78 3.75 -22.40
CA THR A 393 23.12 3.05 -23.64
C THR A 393 23.01 1.54 -23.46
N ARG A 394 23.44 1.04 -22.29
CA ARG A 394 23.34 -0.38 -21.94
C ARG A 394 21.91 -0.88 -21.92
N GLN A 395 20.99 -0.08 -21.35
CA GLN A 395 19.57 -0.42 -21.34
C GLN A 395 18.98 -0.42 -22.76
N LEU A 396 19.33 0.57 -23.58
CA LEU A 396 18.87 0.66 -24.98
C LEU A 396 19.36 -0.50 -25.85
N VAL A 397 20.61 -0.92 -25.66
CA VAL A 397 21.18 -2.09 -26.35
C VAL A 397 20.49 -3.38 -25.90
N ALA A 398 20.22 -3.54 -24.61
CA ALA A 398 19.47 -4.69 -24.09
C ALA A 398 18.06 -4.79 -24.71
N ASP A 399 17.37 -3.66 -24.89
CA ASP A 399 16.04 -3.64 -25.50
C ASP A 399 16.08 -3.96 -27.01
N ARG A 400 17.15 -3.60 -27.72
CA ARG A 400 17.39 -4.07 -29.10
C ARG A 400 17.68 -5.56 -29.19
N ILE A 401 18.43 -6.11 -28.23
CA ILE A 401 18.67 -7.57 -28.16
C ILE A 401 17.33 -8.30 -27.99
N LYS A 402 16.42 -7.81 -27.13
CA LYS A 402 15.09 -8.41 -26.90
C LYS A 402 14.24 -8.49 -28.18
N THR A 403 14.35 -7.49 -29.06
CA THR A 403 13.56 -7.41 -30.30
C THR A 403 14.24 -8.06 -31.50
N GLY A 404 15.49 -8.49 -31.36
CA GLY A 404 16.28 -9.05 -32.47
C GLY A 404 16.70 -8.02 -33.51
N ALA A 405 16.61 -6.73 -33.21
CA ALA A 405 17.03 -5.65 -34.10
C ALA A 405 18.56 -5.65 -34.29
N ALA A 406 19.01 -5.31 -35.50
CA ALA A 406 20.44 -5.16 -35.79
C ALA A 406 21.08 -4.09 -34.89
N LEU A 407 22.30 -4.38 -34.43
CA LEU A 407 23.04 -3.53 -33.48
C LEU A 407 23.81 -2.36 -34.14
N GLU A 408 23.53 -2.04 -35.42
CA GLU A 408 24.24 -0.96 -36.13
C GLU A 408 23.67 0.44 -35.83
N GLY A 409 24.56 1.44 -35.74
CA GLY A 409 24.24 2.87 -35.97
C GLY A 409 23.61 3.70 -34.84
N ALA A 410 24.15 3.72 -33.62
CA ALA A 410 23.71 4.66 -32.57
C ALA A 410 24.80 5.70 -32.24
N SER A 411 24.80 6.82 -32.97
CA SER A 411 25.73 7.94 -32.75
C SER A 411 25.05 9.26 -32.33
N ALA A 412 23.94 9.25 -31.57
CA ALA A 412 23.46 10.44 -30.87
C ALA A 412 22.43 10.12 -29.76
N PRO A 413 22.49 10.77 -28.58
CA PRO A 413 21.36 10.82 -27.65
C PRO A 413 20.29 11.82 -28.14
N PRO A 414 19.03 11.73 -27.68
CA PRO A 414 18.00 12.70 -28.01
C PRO A 414 18.33 14.07 -27.41
N SER A 415 18.23 15.13 -28.21
CA SER A 415 18.35 16.53 -27.79
C SER A 415 17.25 16.89 -26.78
N SER A 416 17.62 17.59 -25.71
CA SER A 416 16.73 18.18 -24.70
C SER A 416 15.55 18.96 -25.34
N PRO A 417 14.37 19.04 -24.68
CA PRO A 417 13.21 19.72 -25.23
C PRO A 417 13.47 21.22 -25.35
N GLY A 418 13.52 21.71 -26.59
CA GLY A 418 13.65 23.12 -26.93
C GLY A 418 12.42 23.91 -26.53
N THR A 419 12.70 25.10 -25.99
CA THR A 419 11.85 26.27 -25.74
C THR A 419 10.63 26.40 -26.68
N PRO A 420 9.44 26.78 -26.18
CA PRO A 420 8.25 26.92 -27.04
C PRO A 420 8.42 28.11 -28.01
N PRO A 421 7.84 28.02 -29.22
CA PRO A 421 7.96 29.08 -30.22
C PRO A 421 7.14 30.31 -29.82
N PRO A 422 7.53 31.52 -30.29
CA PRO A 422 6.84 32.75 -29.93
C PRO A 422 5.48 32.85 -30.62
N ASP A 423 4.55 33.45 -29.90
CA ASP A 423 3.23 33.86 -30.33
C ASP A 423 3.29 34.71 -31.61
N ARG A 424 2.56 34.27 -32.64
CA ARG A 424 2.19 35.11 -33.80
C ARG A 424 0.69 35.04 -33.96
N GLY A 425 0.01 35.99 -33.32
CA GLY A 425 -1.38 36.29 -33.57
C GLY A 425 -1.65 36.81 -34.99
N LYS A 426 -2.91 36.59 -35.39
CA LYS A 426 -3.70 37.25 -36.44
C LYS A 426 -3.31 36.97 -37.89
N ASP A 427 -4.20 36.27 -38.61
CA ASP A 427 -5.00 36.98 -39.62
C ASP A 427 -6.37 36.31 -39.86
N ARG A 428 -7.30 37.13 -40.32
CA ARG A 428 -8.75 36.95 -40.48
C ARG A 428 -9.12 36.15 -41.73
N SER A 429 -10.43 35.87 -41.81
CA SER A 429 -11.27 35.64 -42.99
C SER A 429 -11.35 34.21 -43.55
N ARG A 430 -12.41 33.48 -43.22
CA ARG A 430 -13.73 33.49 -43.87
C ARG A 430 -14.73 32.63 -43.11
#